data_AF-A0A3B8IY61-F1
#
_entry.id   AF-A0A3B8IY61-F1
#
_cell.length_a   1.000
_cell.length_b   1.000
_cell.length_c   1.000
_cell.angle_alpha   90.00
_cell.angle_beta   90.00
_cell.angle_gamma   90.00
#
_symmetry.space_group_name_H-M   'P 1'
#
loop_
_entity.id
_entity.type
_entity.pdbx_description
1 polymer ?
#
loop_
_entity_poly.entity_id
_entity_poly.type
_entity_poly.pdbx_seq_one_letter_code
_entity_poly.pdbx_strand_id
1 'polypeptide(L)'
;VVGVSQGLLQALDYREIEGVLAHEISHIKNNDLYVKGLAASFGNLTHTLSWIGKILLFLSVPLFLLGMNPIPLWPLLLLALSPTLNLLLQLGLSRSMEYLADLDAAVLTGDPMGLASALQRIERMSRPWWWGQWQPMASQSADWLRSHPNTRTRIERLAEMQGQKPVSDRAQPTTRWRQPHVVVTRRPIVWEL
;
A
#
# COMPACT_ATOMS: atom_id res chain seq x y z
N VAL A 1 3.03 15.87 0.64
CA VAL A 1 1.88 16.71 0.24
C VAL A 1 0.71 15.79 -0.01
N VAL A 2 -0.49 16.14 0.46
CA VAL A 2 -1.71 15.38 0.17
C VAL A 2 -2.52 16.17 -0.86
N GLY A 3 -2.88 15.52 -1.97
CA GLY A 3 -3.76 16.10 -2.99
C GLY A 3 -5.16 15.51 -2.85
N VAL A 4 -6.19 16.35 -2.86
CA VAL A 4 -7.59 15.90 -2.80
C VAL A 4 -8.31 16.36 -4.07
N SER A 5 -8.96 15.42 -4.76
CA SER A 5 -9.69 15.73 -5.98
C SER A 5 -11.05 16.36 -5.66
N GLN A 6 -11.53 17.24 -6.54
CA GLN A 6 -12.85 17.86 -6.39
C GLN A 6 -13.97 16.81 -6.39
N GLY A 7 -13.87 15.76 -7.21
CA GLY A 7 -14.85 14.68 -7.25
C GLY A 7 -14.94 13.91 -5.93
N LEU A 8 -13.82 13.75 -5.21
CA LEU A 8 -13.80 13.08 -3.91
C LEU A 8 -14.44 13.95 -2.82
N LEU A 9 -14.17 15.27 -2.83
CA LEU A 9 -14.81 16.23 -1.93
C LEU A 9 -16.32 16.34 -2.14
N GLN A 10 -16.80 16.12 -3.37
CA GLN A 10 -18.23 16.15 -3.69
C GLN A 10 -18.96 14.86 -3.33
N ALA A 11 -18.23 13.74 -3.24
CA ALA A 11 -18.82 12.42 -3.03
C ALA A 11 -18.81 11.96 -1.57
N LEU A 12 -17.83 12.41 -0.79
CA LEU A 12 -17.64 12.00 0.59
C LEU A 12 -18.18 13.04 1.58
N ASP A 13 -18.75 12.56 2.68
CA ASP A 13 -19.20 13.40 3.78
C ASP A 13 -18.02 13.81 4.69
N TYR A 14 -18.22 14.79 5.58
CA TYR A 14 -17.14 15.35 6.41
C TYR A 14 -16.36 14.28 7.20
N ARG A 15 -17.06 13.34 7.84
CA ARG A 15 -16.45 12.22 8.60
C ARG A 15 -15.64 11.28 7.71
N GLU A 16 -16.11 11.07 6.47
CA GLU A 16 -15.43 10.22 5.49
C GLU A 16 -14.16 10.89 4.98
N ILE A 17 -14.22 12.20 4.69
CA ILE A 17 -13.06 13.01 4.28
C ILE A 17 -12.03 13.05 5.42
N GLU A 18 -12.47 13.28 6.66
CA GLU A 18 -11.61 13.29 7.84
C GLU A 18 -10.88 11.96 8.00
N GLY A 19 -11.58 10.82 7.87
CA GLY A 19 -10.97 9.49 7.90
C GLY A 19 -9.93 9.28 6.79
N VAL A 20 -10.25 9.64 5.55
CA VAL A 20 -9.32 9.50 4.40
C VAL A 20 -8.09 10.39 4.58
N LEU A 21 -8.26 11.64 5.00
CA LEU A 21 -7.14 12.53 5.27
C LEU A 21 -6.27 12.03 6.41
N ALA A 22 -6.86 11.51 7.48
CA ALA A 22 -6.12 10.90 8.58
C ALA A 22 -5.30 9.68 8.11
N HIS A 23 -5.84 8.88 7.19
CA HIS A 23 -5.13 7.77 6.55
C HIS A 23 -3.92 8.24 5.74
N GLU A 24 -4.10 9.25 4.88
CA GLU A 24 -2.99 9.81 4.08
C GLU A 24 -1.93 10.49 4.95
N ILE A 25 -2.33 11.16 6.04
CA ILE A 25 -1.41 11.73 7.03
C ILE A 25 -0.62 10.61 7.72
N SER A 26 -1.25 9.47 8.01
CA SER A 26 -0.60 8.33 8.63
C SER A 26 0.50 7.74 7.73
N HIS A 27 0.28 7.66 6.41
CA HIS A 27 1.33 7.29 5.46
C HIS A 27 2.51 8.26 5.46
N ILE A 28 2.26 9.56 5.60
CA ILE A 28 3.32 10.57 5.68
C ILE A 28 4.10 10.43 7.00
N LYS A 29 3.39 10.32 8.12
CA LYS A 29 3.96 10.12 9.46
C LYS A 29 4.86 8.89 9.51
N ASN A 30 4.43 7.78 8.88
CA ASN A 30 5.15 6.51 8.88
C ASN A 30 6.23 6.41 7.80
N ASN A 31 6.47 7.48 7.02
CA ASN A 31 7.47 7.57 5.95
C ASN A 31 7.35 6.47 4.88
N ASP A 32 6.12 6.05 4.58
CA ASP A 32 5.83 4.92 3.71
C ASP A 32 6.42 5.09 2.32
N LEU A 33 6.41 6.30 1.78
CA LEU A 33 6.99 6.62 0.48
C LEU A 33 8.50 6.37 0.45
N TYR A 34 9.21 6.71 1.53
CA TYR A 34 10.64 6.46 1.63
C TYR A 34 10.93 4.96 1.73
N VAL A 35 10.19 4.24 2.59
CA VAL A 35 10.34 2.79 2.76
C VAL A 35 10.03 2.04 1.46
N LYS A 36 8.91 2.37 0.79
CA LYS A 36 8.55 1.82 -0.52
C LYS A 36 9.60 2.17 -1.57
N GLY A 37 10.15 3.38 -1.57
CA GLY A 37 11.24 3.81 -2.45
C GLY A 37 12.55 3.03 -2.25
N LEU A 38 12.92 2.75 -1.00
CA LEU A 38 14.06 1.90 -0.68
C LEU A 38 13.81 0.46 -1.14
N ALA A 39 12.63 -0.10 -0.86
CA ALA A 39 12.27 -1.44 -1.31
C ALA A 39 12.30 -1.57 -2.84
N ALA A 40 11.83 -0.55 -3.56
CA ALA A 40 11.92 -0.47 -5.02
C ALA A 40 13.37 -0.43 -5.50
N SER A 41 14.24 0.33 -4.83
CA SER A 41 15.68 0.39 -5.14
C SER A 41 16.35 -0.98 -5.01
N PHE A 42 16.11 -1.70 -3.90
CA PHE A 42 16.59 -3.07 -3.73
C PHE A 42 15.99 -4.03 -4.76
N GLY A 43 14.73 -3.83 -5.14
CA GLY A 43 14.10 -4.62 -6.20
C GLY A 43 14.73 -4.43 -7.56
N ASN A 44 15.08 -3.19 -7.92
CA ASN A 44 15.80 -2.90 -9.15
C ASN A 44 17.18 -3.56 -9.18
N LEU A 45 17.93 -3.47 -8.07
CA LEU A 45 19.23 -4.15 -7.94
C LEU A 45 19.08 -5.67 -8.07
N THR A 46 18.10 -6.25 -7.36
CA THR A 46 17.79 -7.69 -7.41
C THR A 46 17.44 -8.13 -8.83
N HIS A 47 16.66 -7.32 -9.56
CA HIS A 47 16.28 -7.60 -10.94
C HIS A 47 17.49 -7.58 -11.88
N THR A 48 18.39 -6.60 -11.75
CA THR A 48 19.63 -6.53 -12.52
C THR A 48 20.53 -7.74 -12.26
N LEU A 49 20.72 -8.12 -10.99
CA LEU A 49 21.49 -9.32 -10.63
C LEU A 49 20.83 -10.61 -11.14
N SER A 50 19.50 -10.69 -11.09
CA SER A 50 18.75 -11.82 -11.65
C SER A 50 18.91 -11.95 -13.16
N TRP A 51 18.93 -10.85 -13.89
CA TRP A 51 19.22 -10.86 -15.33
C TRP A 51 20.60 -11.44 -15.63
N ILE A 52 21.63 -11.02 -14.90
CA ILE A 52 22.98 -11.59 -15.01
C ILE A 52 22.94 -13.08 -14.69
N GLY A 53 22.26 -13.46 -13.59
CA GLY A 53 22.11 -14.86 -13.19
C GLY A 53 21.44 -15.73 -14.26
N LYS A 54 20.40 -15.22 -14.94
CA LYS A 54 19.71 -15.90 -16.03
C LYS A 54 20.60 -16.08 -17.26
N ILE A 55 21.40 -15.08 -17.62
CA ILE A 55 22.38 -15.18 -18.72
C ILE A 55 23.44 -16.25 -18.39
N LEU A 56 24.00 -16.19 -17.17
CA LEU A 56 24.97 -17.19 -16.71
C LEU A 56 24.37 -18.59 -16.64
N LEU A 57 23.11 -18.72 -16.20
CA LEU A 57 22.38 -19.99 -16.18
C LEU A 57 22.20 -20.54 -17.60
N PHE A 58 21.77 -19.68 -18.53
CA PHE A 58 21.59 -20.04 -19.93
C PHE A 58 22.90 -20.53 -20.57
N LEU A 59 24.04 -19.93 -20.24
CA LEU A 59 25.35 -20.38 -20.72
C LEU A 59 25.85 -21.64 -19.99
N SER A 60 25.58 -21.76 -18.69
CA SER A 60 26.10 -22.84 -17.84
C SER A 60 25.37 -24.18 -18.06
N VAL A 61 24.07 -24.15 -18.40
CA VAL A 61 23.28 -25.37 -18.62
C VAL A 61 23.83 -26.23 -19.79
N PRO A 62 24.10 -25.69 -21.00
CA PRO A 62 24.72 -26.46 -22.08
C PRO A 62 26.10 -27.00 -21.71
N LEU A 63 26.94 -26.20 -21.05
CA LEU A 63 28.28 -26.61 -20.62
C LEU A 63 28.22 -27.77 -19.61
N PHE A 64 27.24 -27.75 -18.69
CA PHE A 64 26.99 -28.85 -17.75
C PHE A 64 26.60 -30.13 -18.49
N LEU A 65 25.70 -30.04 -19.47
CA LEU A 65 25.24 -31.19 -20.26
C LEU A 65 26.35 -31.80 -21.13
N LEU A 66 27.32 -30.99 -21.58
CA LEU A 66 28.50 -31.44 -22.30
C LEU A 66 29.59 -32.06 -21.40
N GLY A 67 29.32 -32.22 -20.10
CA GLY A 67 30.27 -32.81 -19.14
C GLY A 67 31.45 -31.90 -18.79
N MET A 68 31.34 -30.60 -19.06
CA MET A 68 32.35 -29.62 -18.66
C MET A 68 32.16 -29.24 -17.18
N ASN A 69 33.05 -28.38 -16.65
CA ASN A 69 32.95 -27.85 -15.29
C ASN A 69 32.44 -26.39 -15.29
N PRO A 70 31.13 -26.14 -15.45
CA PRO A 70 30.57 -24.79 -15.46
C PRO A 70 30.40 -24.22 -14.05
N ILE A 71 29.92 -22.97 -13.99
CA ILE A 71 29.45 -22.36 -12.74
C ILE A 71 28.32 -23.23 -12.15
N PRO A 72 28.30 -23.48 -10.82
CA PRO A 72 27.24 -24.26 -10.19
C PRO A 72 25.84 -23.71 -10.50
N LEU A 73 24.91 -24.59 -10.88
CA LEU A 73 23.56 -24.20 -11.33
C LEU A 73 22.65 -23.73 -10.18
N TRP A 74 22.80 -24.30 -8.98
CA TRP A 74 21.97 -23.99 -7.81
C TRP A 74 21.96 -22.49 -7.42
N PRO A 75 23.10 -21.79 -7.25
CA PRO A 75 23.08 -20.37 -6.91
C PRO A 75 22.52 -19.52 -8.05
N LEU A 76 22.71 -19.93 -9.30
CA LEU A 76 22.18 -19.24 -10.48
C LEU A 76 20.65 -19.36 -10.55
N LEU A 77 20.10 -20.53 -10.21
CA LEU A 77 18.66 -20.75 -10.10
C LEU A 77 18.03 -19.88 -9.00
N LEU A 78 18.66 -19.83 -7.81
CA LEU A 78 18.20 -18.91 -6.76
C LEU A 78 18.21 -17.46 -7.22
N LEU A 79 19.30 -17.04 -7.86
CA LEU A 79 19.43 -15.67 -8.36
C LEU A 79 18.41 -15.37 -9.45
N ALA A 80 18.06 -16.34 -10.29
CA ALA A 80 17.02 -16.21 -11.31
C ALA A 80 15.61 -16.06 -10.71
N LEU A 81 15.35 -16.68 -9.55
CA LEU A 81 14.07 -16.64 -8.84
C LEU A 81 13.94 -15.49 -7.83
N SER A 82 15.04 -14.81 -7.50
CA SER A 82 15.07 -13.75 -6.49
C SER A 82 14.08 -12.59 -6.73
N PRO A 83 13.76 -12.14 -7.98
CA PRO A 83 12.80 -11.06 -8.18
C PRO A 83 11.39 -11.44 -7.74
N THR A 84 11.01 -12.72 -7.91
CA THR A 84 9.70 -13.21 -7.49
C THR A 84 9.55 -13.17 -5.98
N LEU A 85 10.58 -13.59 -5.24
CA LEU A 85 10.60 -13.50 -3.78
C LEU A 85 10.53 -12.05 -3.31
N ASN A 86 11.31 -11.17 -3.93
CA ASN A 86 11.31 -9.75 -3.62
C ASN A 86 9.95 -9.08 -3.90
N LEU A 87 9.26 -9.45 -4.98
CA LEU A 87 7.89 -8.99 -5.25
C LEU A 87 6.92 -9.41 -4.12
N LEU A 88 6.98 -10.67 -3.68
CA LEU A 88 6.13 -11.14 -2.59
C LEU A 88 6.37 -10.38 -1.28
N LEU A 89 7.63 -10.09 -0.97
CA LEU A 89 8.00 -9.26 0.19
C LEU A 89 7.44 -7.84 0.07
N GLN A 90 7.54 -7.21 -1.10
CA GLN A 90 6.98 -5.87 -1.33
C GLN A 90 5.46 -5.83 -1.22
N LEU A 91 4.76 -6.84 -1.74
CA LEU A 91 3.31 -6.95 -1.62
C LEU A 91 2.90 -7.13 -0.14
N GLY A 92 3.64 -7.97 0.60
CA GLY A 92 3.42 -8.15 2.04
C GLY A 92 3.64 -6.85 2.82
N LEU A 93 4.74 -6.16 2.55
CA LEU A 93 5.07 -4.87 3.15
C LEU A 93 3.97 -3.84 2.87
N SER A 94 3.55 -3.68 1.61
CA SER A 94 2.50 -2.74 1.22
C SER A 94 1.21 -2.96 2.02
N ARG A 95 0.75 -4.21 2.14
CA ARG A 95 -0.47 -4.51 2.91
C ARG A 95 -0.35 -4.21 4.38
N SER A 96 0.79 -4.53 5.00
CA SER A 96 1.04 -4.22 6.42
C SER A 96 0.96 -2.71 6.67
N MET A 97 1.53 -1.91 5.78
CA MET A 97 1.51 -0.45 5.90
C MET A 97 0.09 0.12 5.80
N GLU A 98 -0.75 -0.39 4.90
CA GLU A 98 -2.16 0.02 4.79
C GLU A 98 -2.94 -0.27 6.08
N TYR A 99 -2.73 -1.44 6.69
CA TYR A 99 -3.38 -1.78 7.96
C TYR A 99 -2.92 -0.90 9.13
N LEU A 100 -1.63 -0.55 9.16
CA LEU A 100 -1.11 0.40 10.16
C LEU A 100 -1.68 1.80 9.94
N ALA A 101 -1.81 2.24 8.68
CA ALA A 101 -2.41 3.53 8.35
C ALA A 101 -3.91 3.58 8.68
N ASP A 102 -4.65 2.49 8.49
CA ASP A 102 -6.06 2.38 8.94
C ASP A 102 -6.20 2.51 10.45
N LEU A 103 -5.34 1.81 11.20
CA LEU A 103 -5.30 1.88 12.65
C LEU A 103 -4.96 3.29 13.13
N ASP A 104 -3.88 3.88 12.61
CA ASP A 104 -3.45 5.23 12.97
C ASP A 104 -4.53 6.26 12.63
N ALA A 105 -5.22 6.12 11.50
CA ALA A 105 -6.32 6.98 11.12
C ALA A 105 -7.50 6.87 12.09
N ALA A 106 -7.92 5.65 12.43
CA ALA A 106 -8.99 5.41 13.40
C ALA A 106 -8.66 5.98 14.78
N VAL A 107 -7.41 5.86 15.22
CA VAL A 107 -6.93 6.44 16.48
C VAL A 107 -6.89 7.97 16.40
N LEU A 108 -6.46 8.54 15.28
CA LEU A 108 -6.33 9.98 15.10
C LEU A 108 -7.69 10.69 15.03
N THR A 109 -8.68 10.11 14.36
CA THR A 109 -10.02 10.68 14.24
C THR A 109 -10.94 10.28 15.40
N GLY A 110 -10.64 9.18 16.09
CA GLY A 110 -11.56 8.57 17.04
C GLY A 110 -12.82 7.99 16.39
N ASP A 111 -12.87 7.91 15.05
CA ASP A 111 -14.02 7.46 14.27
C ASP A 111 -13.60 6.42 13.21
N PRO A 112 -13.37 5.15 13.61
CA PRO A 112 -13.05 4.08 12.68
C PRO A 112 -14.14 3.87 11.61
N MET A 113 -15.40 4.16 11.94
CA MET A 113 -16.52 3.99 11.00
C MET A 113 -16.59 5.08 9.94
N GLY A 114 -16.10 6.29 10.24
CA GLY A 114 -15.92 7.34 9.24
C GLY A 114 -15.04 6.87 8.10
N LEU A 115 -13.89 6.26 8.43
CA LEU A 115 -12.99 5.66 7.44
C LEU A 115 -13.61 4.45 6.73
N ALA A 116 -14.27 3.55 7.47
CA ALA A 116 -14.92 2.37 6.88
C ALA A 116 -16.01 2.74 5.86
N SER A 117 -16.83 3.76 6.18
CA SER A 117 -17.85 4.31 5.27
C SER A 117 -17.21 4.91 4.02
N ALA A 118 -16.13 5.67 4.19
CA ALA A 118 -15.37 6.26 3.08
C ALA A 118 -14.85 5.18 2.12
N LEU A 119 -14.20 4.15 2.65
CA LEU A 119 -13.67 3.02 1.86
C LEU A 119 -14.79 2.32 1.08
N GLN A 120 -15.94 2.09 1.71
CA GLN A 120 -17.09 1.48 1.06
C GLN A 120 -17.63 2.36 -0.07
N ARG A 121 -17.72 3.67 0.13
CA ARG A 121 -18.22 4.62 -0.88
C ARG A 121 -17.26 4.72 -2.08
N ILE A 122 -15.96 4.84 -1.80
CA ILE A 122 -14.92 4.86 -2.84
C ILE A 122 -14.96 3.58 -3.67
N GLU A 123 -15.05 2.39 -3.05
CA GLU A 123 -15.10 1.13 -3.80
C GLU A 123 -16.30 1.07 -4.76
N ARG A 124 -17.47 1.58 -4.34
CA ARG A 124 -18.67 1.64 -5.19
C ARG A 124 -18.48 2.58 -6.38
N MET A 125 -17.84 3.73 -6.18
CA MET A 125 -17.57 4.71 -7.23
C MET A 125 -16.47 4.24 -8.20
N SER A 126 -15.47 3.51 -7.70
CA SER A 126 -14.35 3.02 -8.52
C SER A 126 -14.71 1.80 -9.37
N ARG A 127 -15.85 1.15 -9.16
CA ARG A 127 -16.31 0.02 -9.97
C ARG A 127 -16.84 0.49 -11.34
N PRO A 128 -16.21 0.09 -12.46
CA PRO A 128 -16.70 0.48 -13.79
C PRO A 128 -18.07 -0.12 -14.09
N TRP A 129 -18.90 0.61 -14.84
CA TRP A 129 -20.26 0.17 -15.22
C TRP A 129 -20.28 -1.15 -16.02
N TRP A 130 -19.23 -1.43 -16.78
CA TRP A 130 -19.08 -2.65 -17.57
C TRP A 130 -18.60 -3.86 -16.75
N TRP A 131 -18.18 -3.64 -15.50
CA TRP A 131 -17.62 -4.67 -14.62
C TRP A 131 -18.67 -5.69 -14.15
N GLY A 132 -19.97 -5.38 -14.24
CA GLY A 132 -21.05 -6.29 -13.91
C GLY A 132 -21.46 -7.26 -15.02
N GLN A 133 -20.99 -7.05 -16.26
CA GLN A 133 -21.51 -7.75 -17.45
C GLN A 133 -20.67 -8.97 -17.86
N TRP A 134 -19.41 -9.08 -17.41
CA TRP A 134 -18.46 -10.08 -17.92
C TRP A 134 -17.61 -10.79 -16.84
N GLN A 135 -18.19 -11.12 -15.67
CA GLN A 135 -17.53 -12.03 -14.72
C GLN A 135 -18.52 -13.05 -14.11
N PRO A 136 -18.35 -14.36 -14.39
CA PRO A 136 -18.96 -15.39 -13.57
C PRO A 136 -18.19 -15.43 -12.26
N MET A 137 -18.76 -14.88 -11.18
CA MET A 137 -18.25 -14.98 -9.81
C MET A 137 -16.71 -15.01 -9.72
N ALA A 138 -16.02 -14.07 -10.39
CA ALA A 138 -14.58 -14.07 -10.54
C ALA A 138 -13.93 -13.54 -9.25
N SER A 139 -14.06 -14.41 -8.25
CA SER A 139 -13.08 -14.80 -7.27
C SER A 139 -12.57 -13.73 -6.32
N GLN A 140 -13.04 -13.87 -5.09
CA GLN A 140 -12.38 -13.51 -3.84
C GLN A 140 -10.93 -14.04 -3.71
N SER A 141 -10.34 -14.72 -4.71
CA SER A 141 -9.08 -15.48 -4.59
C SER A 141 -7.84 -14.81 -5.19
N ALA A 142 -7.96 -13.63 -5.79
CA ALA A 142 -6.81 -12.85 -6.28
C ALA A 142 -6.41 -11.71 -5.31
N ASP A 143 -6.67 -11.90 -4.01
CA ASP A 143 -6.33 -10.94 -2.95
C ASP A 143 -4.80 -10.80 -2.75
N TRP A 144 -4.02 -11.79 -3.19
CA TRP A 144 -2.56 -11.79 -3.02
C TRP A 144 -1.80 -10.98 -4.08
N LEU A 145 -2.44 -10.53 -5.16
CA LEU A 145 -1.81 -9.76 -6.25
C LEU A 145 -2.13 -8.25 -6.20
N ARG A 146 -3.00 -7.80 -5.31
CA ARG A 146 -3.33 -6.38 -5.17
C ARG A 146 -2.32 -5.70 -4.23
N SER A 147 -1.91 -4.48 -4.59
CA SER A 147 -1.06 -3.62 -3.76
C SER A 147 -1.78 -3.14 -2.49
N HIS A 148 -3.11 -3.12 -2.52
CA HIS A 148 -3.97 -2.83 -1.37
C HIS A 148 -4.71 -4.09 -0.92
N PRO A 149 -4.88 -4.28 0.41
CA PRO A 149 -5.71 -5.35 0.93
C PRO A 149 -7.18 -5.14 0.54
N ASN A 150 -7.96 -6.21 0.60
CA ASN A 150 -9.39 -6.18 0.26
C ASN A 150 -10.13 -5.16 1.15
N THR A 151 -10.92 -4.28 0.52
CA THR A 151 -11.71 -3.26 1.21
C THR A 151 -12.60 -3.86 2.30
N ARG A 152 -13.19 -5.04 2.06
CA ARG A 152 -14.03 -5.73 3.06
C ARG A 152 -13.27 -6.06 4.32
N THR A 153 -12.07 -6.64 4.20
CA THR A 153 -11.22 -6.97 5.35
C THR A 153 -10.80 -5.74 6.14
N ARG A 154 -10.53 -4.61 5.46
CA ARG A 154 -10.25 -3.34 6.13
C ARG A 154 -11.47 -2.83 6.90
N ILE A 155 -12.66 -2.86 6.28
CA ILE A 155 -13.92 -2.45 6.90
C ILE A 155 -14.25 -3.32 8.12
N GLU A 156 -14.10 -4.64 8.02
CA GLU A 156 -14.31 -5.57 9.13
C GLU A 156 -13.41 -5.24 10.32
N ARG A 157 -12.11 -5.01 10.09
CA ARG A 157 -11.16 -4.63 11.15
C ARG A 157 -11.48 -3.28 11.79
N LEU A 158 -11.90 -2.29 10.99
CA LEU A 158 -12.32 -0.98 11.51
C LEU A 158 -13.60 -1.11 12.36
N ALA A 159 -14.54 -1.95 11.94
CA ALA A 159 -15.74 -2.24 12.71
C ALA A 159 -15.41 -2.94 14.05
N GLU A 160 -14.44 -3.87 14.05
CA GLU A 160 -13.93 -4.49 15.28
C GLU A 160 -13.32 -3.46 16.24
N MET A 161 -12.62 -2.44 15.74
CA MET A 161 -12.07 -1.35 16.56
C MET A 161 -13.15 -0.51 17.22
N GLN A 162 -14.31 -0.31 16.59
CA GLN A 162 -15.42 0.42 17.21
C GLN A 162 -16.05 -0.35 18.37
N GLY A 163 -16.13 -1.68 18.25
CA GLY A 163 -16.64 -2.56 19.31
C GLY A 163 -15.72 -2.66 20.52
N GLN A 164 -14.44 -2.34 20.35
CA GLN A 164 -13.48 -2.23 21.44
C GLN A 164 -13.61 -0.84 22.06
N LYS A 165 -14.14 -0.76 23.29
CA LYS A 165 -14.07 0.47 24.10
C LYS A 165 -12.62 1.00 24.05
N PRO A 166 -12.42 2.31 23.85
CA PRO A 166 -11.08 2.86 23.83
C PRO A 166 -10.35 2.43 25.10
N VAL A 167 -9.11 1.98 24.97
CA VAL A 167 -8.21 1.78 26.10
C VAL A 167 -7.88 3.16 26.66
N SER A 168 -8.85 3.78 27.33
CA SER A 168 -8.67 4.96 28.14
C SER A 168 -7.97 4.51 29.41
N ASP A 169 -6.64 4.37 29.37
CA ASP A 169 -5.79 4.48 30.57
C ASP A 169 -4.27 4.42 30.35
N ARG A 170 -3.75 4.40 29.11
CA ARG A 170 -2.30 4.43 28.91
C ARG A 170 -1.86 5.59 28.02
N ALA A 171 -1.21 6.53 28.70
CA ALA A 171 -0.54 7.73 28.20
C ALA A 171 -1.45 8.91 27.87
N GLN A 172 -1.73 9.73 28.89
CA GLN A 172 -1.81 11.18 28.66
C GLN A 172 -0.41 11.63 28.20
N PRO A 173 -0.23 12.13 26.98
CA PRO A 173 1.02 12.79 26.62
C PRO A 173 1.04 14.11 27.39
N THR A 174 1.93 14.24 28.38
CA THR A 174 2.24 15.52 29.01
C THR A 174 3.06 16.37 28.04
N THR A 175 2.46 16.75 26.92
CA THR A 175 3.06 17.69 25.97
C THR A 175 2.01 18.69 25.55
N ARG A 176 2.21 19.91 26.07
CA ARG A 176 1.52 21.13 25.67
C ARG A 176 1.74 21.34 24.17
N TRP A 177 0.84 20.84 23.33
CA TRP A 177 0.84 21.12 21.90
C TRP A 177 0.69 22.63 21.70
N ARG A 178 1.76 23.32 21.27
CA ARG A 178 1.63 24.62 20.63
C ARG A 178 0.90 24.37 19.32
N GLN A 179 -0.23 25.05 19.12
CA GLN A 179 -0.97 24.96 17.87
C GLN A 179 -0.05 25.36 16.71
N PRO A 180 0.10 24.55 15.65
CA PRO A 180 0.78 25.00 14.45
C PRO A 180 -0.10 26.07 13.78
N HIS A 181 0.48 27.23 13.49
CA HIS A 181 -0.16 28.23 12.64
C HIS A 181 -0.32 27.64 11.24
N VAL A 182 -1.52 27.15 10.92
CA VAL A 182 -1.86 26.69 9.57
C VAL A 182 -2.05 27.93 8.69
N VAL A 183 -1.02 28.28 7.93
CA VAL A 183 -1.12 29.32 6.90
C VAL A 183 -1.75 28.70 5.65
N VAL A 184 -3.06 28.90 5.49
CA VAL A 184 -3.77 28.53 4.25
C VAL A 184 -3.42 29.55 3.17
N THR A 185 -2.42 29.26 2.33
CA THR A 185 -2.14 30.11 1.17
C THR A 185 -3.02 29.69 -0.02
N ARG A 186 -3.98 30.54 -0.41
CA ARG A 186 -4.65 30.43 -1.71
C ARG A 186 -3.75 31.01 -2.79
N ARG A 187 -2.89 30.19 -3.40
CA ARG A 187 -2.22 30.59 -4.65
C ARG A 187 -3.04 30.09 -5.85
N PRO A 188 -3.42 30.95 -6.80
CA PRO A 188 -3.97 30.49 -8.07
C PRO A 188 -2.86 29.74 -8.84
N ILE A 189 -3.18 28.53 -9.30
CA ILE A 189 -2.31 27.74 -10.16
C ILE A 189 -2.42 28.33 -11.57
N VAL A 190 -1.38 29.01 -12.03
CA VAL A 190 -1.27 29.49 -13.41
C VAL A 190 -0.53 28.41 -14.20
N TRP A 191 -1.22 27.78 -15.15
CA TRP A 191 -0.59 26.90 -16.12
C TRP A 191 -0.12 27.77 -17.29
N GLU A 192 1.19 28.02 -17.39
CA GLU A 192 1.76 28.54 -18.63
C GLU A 192 1.93 27.36 -19.60
N LEU A 193 1.25 27.47 -20.75
CA LEU A 193 1.34 26.56 -21.89
C LEU A 193 2.51 26.97 -22.79
#